data_AF-A0A645G6Q7-F1
#
_entry.id   AF-A0A645G6Q7-F1
#
_cell.length_a   1.000
_cell.length_b   1.000
_cell.length_c   1.000
_cell.angle_alpha   90.00
_cell.angle_beta   90.00
_cell.angle_gamma   90.00
#
_symmetry.space_group_name_H-M   'P 1'
#
loop_
_entity.id
_entity.type
_entity.pdbx_description
1 polymer ?
#
loop_
_entity_poly.entity_id
_entity_poly.type
_entity_poly.pdbx_seq_one_letter_code
_entity_poly.pdbx_strand_id
1 'polypeptide(L)'
;MHALREFMFEHVYRNPVAKGEEGKAQEMLARLFEYYQKEPDRLPADFQDIREREGVERAVCDYIAGMTDKYAVERYSQAFIPMAWSVK
;
A
#
# COMPACT_ATOMS: atom_id res chain seq x y z
N MET A 1 -2.97 -22.74 23.71
CA MET A 1 -2.49 -21.94 22.56
C MET A 1 -3.21 -20.58 22.39
N HIS A 2 -4.14 -20.18 23.27
CA HIS A 2 -4.87 -18.90 23.15
C HIS A 2 -4.38 -17.79 24.10
N ALA A 3 -3.78 -18.14 25.24
CA ALA A 3 -3.36 -17.18 26.26
C ALA A 3 -2.34 -16.13 25.73
N LEU A 4 -1.38 -16.54 24.89
CA LEU A 4 -0.43 -15.60 24.28
C LEU A 4 -1.12 -14.63 23.29
N ARG A 5 -2.06 -15.13 22.49
CA ARG A 5 -2.81 -14.31 21.53
C ARG A 5 -3.66 -13.27 22.25
N GLU A 6 -4.35 -13.67 23.32
CA GLU A 6 -5.17 -12.78 24.14
C GLU A 6 -4.32 -11.68 24.80
N PHE A 7 -3.19 -12.07 25.42
CA PHE A 7 -2.23 -11.13 25.99
C PHE A 7 -1.71 -10.12 24.97
N MET A 8 -1.34 -10.56 23.75
CA MET A 8 -0.89 -9.66 22.70
C MET A 8 -2.00 -8.72 22.21
N PHE A 9 -3.25 -9.18 22.09
CA PHE A 9 -4.37 -8.33 21.70
C PHE A 9 -4.71 -7.28 22.76
N GLU A 10 -4.62 -7.64 24.04
CA GLU A 10 -4.91 -6.73 25.15
C GLU A 10 -3.83 -5.66 25.31
N HIS A 11 -2.55 -6.03 25.25
CA HIS A 11 -1.45 -5.15 25.62
C HIS A 11 -0.67 -4.54 24.45
N VAL A 12 -0.79 -5.09 23.23
CA VAL A 12 -0.01 -4.64 22.06
C VAL A 12 -0.92 -4.10 20.96
N TYR A 13 -1.82 -4.94 20.42
CA TYR A 13 -2.60 -4.58 19.22
C TYR A 13 -3.73 -3.56 19.47
N ARG A 14 -4.23 -3.42 20.69
CA ARG A 14 -5.30 -2.45 21.03
C ARG A 14 -4.79 -1.04 21.36
N ASN A 15 -3.50 -0.77 21.21
CA ASN A 15 -2.94 0.56 21.48
C ASN A 15 -3.58 1.64 20.57
N PRO A 16 -4.23 2.68 21.13
CA PRO A 16 -4.90 3.74 20.35
C PRO A 16 -3.99 4.47 19.36
N VAL A 17 -2.68 4.53 19.64
CA VAL A 17 -1.71 5.19 18.75
C VAL A 17 -1.54 4.40 17.44
N ALA A 18 -1.58 3.07 17.49
CA ALA A 18 -1.48 2.23 16.30
C ALA A 18 -2.71 2.39 15.38
N LYS A 19 -3.90 2.63 15.93
CA LYS A 19 -5.13 2.81 15.16
C LYS A 19 -5.12 4.03 14.25
N GLY A 20 -4.45 5.12 14.65
CA GLY A 20 -4.36 6.33 13.84
C GLY A 20 -3.52 6.14 12.57
N GLU A 21 -2.41 5.42 12.70
CA GLU A 21 -1.54 5.09 11.56
C GLU A 21 -2.13 3.96 10.69
N GLU A 22 -2.87 3.02 11.29
CA GLU A 22 -3.58 1.98 10.55
C GLU A 22 -4.59 2.58 9.55
N GLY A 23 -5.36 3.58 9.96
CA GLY A 23 -6.30 4.27 9.07
C GLY A 23 -5.60 4.99 7.90
N LYS A 24 -4.47 5.66 8.17
CA LYS A 24 -3.66 6.31 7.11
C LYS A 24 -3.09 5.29 6.14
N ALA A 25 -2.61 4.15 6.63
CA ALA A 25 -2.10 3.07 5.79
C ALA A 25 -3.20 2.49 4.89
N GLN A 26 -4.41 2.26 5.43
CA GLN A 26 -5.55 1.79 4.65
C GLN A 26 -5.92 2.78 3.53
N GLU A 27 -5.98 4.07 3.84
CA GLU A 27 -6.27 5.09 2.81
C GLU A 27 -5.15 5.19 1.77
N MET A 28 -3.88 5.13 2.20
CA MET A 28 -2.72 5.12 1.31
C MET A 28 -2.79 3.96 0.31
N LEU A 29 -3.08 2.75 0.79
CA LEU A 29 -3.20 1.55 -0.05
C LEU A 29 -4.40 1.64 -1.00
N ALA A 30 -5.55 2.14 -0.54
CA ALA A 30 -6.73 2.34 -1.37
C ALA A 30 -6.45 3.31 -2.53
N ARG A 31 -5.76 4.42 -2.25
CA ARG A 31 -5.36 5.40 -3.27
C ARG A 31 -4.36 4.82 -4.27
N LEU A 32 -3.37 4.06 -3.81
CA LEU A 32 -2.43 3.37 -4.70
C LEU A 32 -3.16 2.37 -5.61
N PHE A 33 -4.11 1.62 -5.06
CA PHE A 33 -4.90 0.66 -5.81
C PHE A 33 -5.72 1.34 -6.91
N GLU A 34 -6.44 2.42 -6.57
CA GLU A 34 -7.18 3.22 -7.56
C GLU A 34 -6.27 3.84 -8.63
N TYR A 35 -5.07 4.31 -8.24
CA TYR A 35 -4.11 4.92 -9.15
C TYR A 35 -3.63 3.94 -10.22
N TYR A 36 -3.14 2.78 -9.81
CA TYR A 36 -2.67 1.77 -10.76
C TYR A 36 -3.80 1.10 -11.54
N GLN A 37 -5.02 1.06 -11.01
CA GLN A 37 -6.18 0.64 -11.81
C GLN A 37 -6.49 1.62 -12.96
N LYS A 38 -6.40 2.93 -12.70
CA LYS A 38 -6.64 3.97 -13.71
C LYS A 38 -5.50 4.05 -14.73
N GLU A 39 -4.27 3.78 -14.29
CA GLU A 39 -3.06 3.84 -15.13
C GLU A 39 -2.28 2.51 -15.05
N PRO A 40 -2.82 1.39 -15.56
CA PRO A 40 -2.23 0.06 -15.41
C PRO A 40 -0.91 -0.11 -16.16
N ASP A 41 -0.64 0.75 -17.14
CA ASP A 41 0.66 0.80 -17.85
C ASP A 41 1.81 1.27 -16.93
N ARG A 42 1.51 1.82 -15.75
CA ARG A 42 2.52 2.18 -14.74
C ARG A 42 2.94 1.00 -13.85
N LEU A 43 2.29 -0.15 -13.96
CA LEU A 43 2.75 -1.35 -13.26
C LEU A 43 4.12 -1.79 -13.82
N PRO A 44 5.02 -2.31 -12.96
CA PRO A 44 6.28 -2.87 -13.42
C PRO A 44 6.08 -4.02 -14.41
N ALA A 45 7.09 -4.30 -15.23
CA ALA A 45 7.02 -5.31 -16.30
C ALA A 45 6.51 -6.67 -15.80
N ASP A 46 7.00 -7.14 -14.65
CA ASP A 46 6.62 -8.43 -14.06
C ASP A 46 5.11 -8.53 -13.74
N PHE A 47 4.44 -7.39 -13.55
CA PHE A 47 3.00 -7.32 -13.28
C PHE A 47 2.16 -7.05 -14.55
N GLN A 48 2.79 -6.68 -15.68
CA GLN A 48 2.09 -6.59 -16.96
C GLN A 48 1.67 -7.97 -17.46
N ASP A 49 2.52 -8.98 -17.28
CA ASP A 49 2.18 -10.38 -17.61
C ASP A 49 0.99 -10.88 -16.78
N ILE A 50 0.95 -10.53 -15.48
CA ILE A 50 -0.17 -10.87 -14.58
C ILE A 50 -1.43 -10.12 -15.04
N ARG A 51 -1.31 -8.85 -15.43
CA ARG A 51 -2.43 -8.07 -15.93
C ARG A 51 -3.04 -8.70 -17.17
N GLU A 52 -2.22 -9.17 -18.12
CA GLU A 52 -2.71 -9.81 -19.34
C GLU A 52 -3.39 -11.15 -19.06
N ARG A 53 -2.86 -11.94 -18.11
CA ARG A 53 -3.36 -13.28 -17.80
C ARG A 53 -4.54 -13.31 -16.83
N GLU A 54 -4.54 -12.43 -15.84
CA GLU A 54 -5.44 -12.48 -14.67
C GLU A 54 -6.23 -11.18 -14.46
N GLY A 55 -5.93 -10.13 -15.23
CA GLY A 55 -6.63 -8.85 -15.19
C GLY A 55 -5.94 -7.79 -14.34
N VAL A 56 -6.35 -6.54 -14.56
CA VAL A 56 -5.76 -5.35 -13.94
C VAL A 56 -5.86 -5.42 -12.41
N GLU A 57 -7.03 -5.72 -11.86
CA GLU A 57 -7.24 -5.71 -10.39
C GLU A 57 -6.30 -6.68 -9.67
N ARG A 58 -6.10 -7.89 -10.23
CA ARG A 58 -5.18 -8.89 -9.68
C ARG A 58 -3.73 -8.40 -9.72
N ALA A 59 -3.29 -7.90 -10.87
CA ALA A 59 -1.93 -7.39 -11.03
C ALA A 59 -1.63 -6.21 -10.08
N VAL A 60 -2.58 -5.30 -9.90
CA VAL A 60 -2.44 -4.18 -8.96
C VAL A 60 -2.40 -4.69 -7.52
N CYS A 61 -3.27 -5.63 -7.15
CA CYS A 61 -3.30 -6.22 -5.81
C CYS A 61 -1.97 -6.89 -5.47
N ASP A 62 -1.44 -7.70 -6.38
CA ASP A 62 -0.20 -8.45 -6.18
C ASP A 62 1.01 -7.49 -6.13
N TYR A 63 1.01 -6.45 -6.95
CA TYR A 63 2.06 -5.43 -6.91
C TYR A 63 2.09 -4.69 -5.57
N ILE A 64 0.93 -4.27 -5.06
CA ILE A 64 0.81 -3.57 -3.77
C ILE A 64 1.17 -4.51 -2.62
N ALA A 65 0.70 -5.76 -2.64
CA ALA A 65 1.00 -6.75 -1.61
C ALA A 65 2.50 -7.13 -1.57
N GLY A 66 3.20 -7.00 -2.70
CA GLY A 66 4.65 -7.21 -2.80
C GLY A 66 5.51 -6.04 -2.29
N MET A 67 4.91 -4.90 -1.93
CA MET A 67 5.66 -3.73 -1.46
C MET A 67 6.12 -3.90 0.00
N THR A 68 7.27 -3.33 0.31
CA THR A 68 7.62 -3.00 1.71
C THR A 68 6.94 -1.69 2.12
N ASP A 69 6.69 -1.49 3.41
CA ASP A 69 6.09 -0.25 3.94
C ASP A 69 6.78 1.02 3.41
N LYS A 70 8.13 1.04 3.46
CA LYS A 70 8.92 2.17 2.98
C LYS A 70 8.69 2.43 1.48
N TYR A 71 8.63 1.37 0.68
CA TYR A 71 8.42 1.49 -0.76
C TYR A 71 6.99 1.98 -1.08
N ALA A 72 5.97 1.50 -0.36
CA ALA A 72 4.60 1.96 -0.53
C ALA A 72 4.47 3.47 -0.24
N VAL A 73 5.10 3.95 0.84
CA VAL A 73 5.15 5.39 1.17
C VAL A 73 5.85 6.20 0.09
N GLU A 74 6.95 5.70 -0.47
CA GLU A 74 7.68 6.37 -1.55
C GLU A 74 6.84 6.47 -2.82
N ARG A 75 6.20 5.36 -3.24
CA ARG A 75 5.30 5.33 -4.40
C ARG A 75 4.11 6.27 -4.22
N TYR A 76 3.49 6.27 -3.04
CA TYR A 76 2.40 7.18 -2.72
C TYR A 76 2.85 8.65 -2.80
N SER A 77 4.02 8.96 -2.23
CA SER A 77 4.57 10.30 -2.26
C SER A 77 4.84 10.77 -3.70
N GLN A 78 5.42 9.91 -4.55
CA GLN A 78 5.66 10.22 -5.96
C GLN A 78 4.37 10.42 -6.77
N ALA A 79 3.32 9.65 -6.46
CA ALA A 79 2.06 9.71 -7.19
C ALA A 79 1.19 10.91 -6.81
N PHE A 80 1.20 11.30 -5.52
CA PHE A 80 0.22 12.25 -4.98
C PHE A 80 0.79 13.52 -4.35
N ILE A 81 2.08 13.55 -4.01
CA ILE A 81 2.71 14.72 -3.38
C ILE A 81 3.52 15.48 -4.43
N PRO A 82 3.12 16.72 -4.79
CA PRO A 82 3.90 17.55 -5.70
C PRO A 82 5.27 17.87 -5.11
N MET A 83 6.31 17.76 -5.92
CA MET A 83 7.63 18.26 -5.55
C MET A 83 7.57 19.79 -5.52
N ALA A 84 7.94 20.40 -4.38
CA ALA A 84 8.13 21.84 -4.32
C ALA A 84 9.23 22.23 -5.33
N TRP A 85 8.97 23.24 -6.16
CA TRP A 85 9.95 23.76 -7.11
C TRP A 85 11.18 24.23 -6.33
N SER A 86 12.28 23.47 -6.41
CA SER A 86 13.59 23.92 -5.94
C SER A 86 14.33 24.54 -7.12
N VAL A 87 13.89 25.72 -7.53
CA VAL A 87 14.72 26.59 -8.38
C VAL A 87 15.67 27.31 -7.43
N LYS A 88 16.97 26.98 -7.53
CA LYS A 88 18.04 27.78 -6.91
C LYS A 88 18.21 29.10 -7.66
#